data_AF-A0A8S3EJB6-F1
#
_entry.id   AF-A0A8S3EJB6-F1
#
_cell.length_a   1.000
_cell.length_b   1.000
_cell.length_c   1.000
_cell.angle_alpha   90.00
_cell.angle_beta   90.00
_cell.angle_gamma   90.00
#
_symmetry.space_group_name_H-M   'P 1'
#
loop_
_entity.id
_entity.type
_entity.pdbx_description
1 polymer ?
#
loop_
_entity_poly.entity_id
_entity_poly.type
_entity_poly.pdbx_seq_one_letter_code
_entity_poly.pdbx_strand_id
1 'polypeptide(L)' 'YFRIFSLGQPSLSSQGTITFTVISQNEYSPECDINNNNNNISWSILENSEYGTIIGMLSCRDDDKDLPNGEISV' A
#
# COMPACT_ATOMS: atom_id res chain seq x y z
N TYR A 1 27.63 -2.41 -10.92
CA TYR A 1 28.63 -3.49 -10.96
C TYR A 1 29.77 -3.12 -10.05
N PHE A 2 30.34 -4.07 -9.33
CA PHE A 2 31.56 -3.85 -8.55
C PHE A 2 32.72 -4.55 -9.24
N ARG A 3 33.92 -3.99 -9.15
CA ARG A 3 35.15 -4.59 -9.68
C ARG A 3 36.13 -4.83 -8.54
N ILE A 4 36.76 -6.00 -8.55
CA ILE A 4 37.80 -6.41 -7.61
C ILE A 4 39.10 -6.54 -8.39
N PHE A 5 40.21 -6.05 -7.83
CA PHE A 5 41.54 -6.12 -8.42
C PHE A 5 42.45 -6.96 -7.53
N SER A 6 43.30 -7.80 -8.15
CA SER A 6 44.36 -8.50 -7.43
C SER A 6 45.57 -7.58 -7.21
N LEU A 7 46.32 -7.83 -6.15
CA LEU A 7 47.56 -7.10 -5.81
C LEU A 7 48.80 -7.66 -6.55
N GLY A 8 48.63 -8.59 -7.49
CA GLY A 8 49.73 -9.17 -8.26
C GLY A 8 50.28 -8.21 -9.31
N GLN A 9 51.47 -8.53 -9.83
CA GLN A 9 52.05 -7.87 -11.01
C GLN A 9 52.21 -8.89 -12.14
N PRO A 10 51.42 -8.81 -13.24
CA PRO A 10 50.38 -7.82 -13.49
C PRO A 10 49.09 -8.04 -12.67
N SER A 11 48.36 -6.96 -12.40
CA SER A 11 47.08 -7.02 -11.69
C SER A 11 45.99 -7.62 -12.58
N LEU A 12 45.18 -8.51 -12.01
CA LEU A 12 43.99 -9.06 -12.64
C LEU A 12 42.75 -8.42 -12.04
N SER A 13 41.69 -8.29 -12.82
CA SER A 13 40.42 -7.76 -12.32
C SER A 13 39.26 -8.69 -12.62
N SER A 14 38.26 -8.70 -11.73
CA SER A 14 36.99 -9.41 -11.90
C SER A 14 35.83 -8.46 -11.63
N GLN A 15 34.68 -8.72 -12.25
CA GLN A 15 33.49 -7.88 -12.14
C GLN A 15 32.31 -8.73 -11.68
N GLY A 16 31.53 -8.19 -10.74
CA GLY A 16 30.31 -8.80 -10.24
C GLY A 16 29.13 -7.82 -10.25
N THR A 17 27.94 -8.38 -10.19
CA THR A 17 26.68 -7.64 -10.05
C THR A 17 26.02 -8.05 -8.74
N ILE A 18 25.55 -7.07 -7.97
CA ILE A 18 24.68 -7.30 -6.81
C ILE A 18 23.30 -6.82 -7.23
N THR A 19 22.31 -7.67 -7.04
CA THR A 19 20.90 -7.30 -7.22
C THR A 19 20.28 -7.17 -5.85
N PHE A 20 19.71 -6.00 -5.56
CA PHE A 20 18.91 -5.79 -4.36
C PHE A 20 17.44 -5.89 -4.75
N THR A 21 16.70 -6.75 -4.05
CA THR A 21 15.25 -6.84 -4.16
C THR A 21 14.65 -6.13 -2.97
N VAL A 22 13.87 -5.08 -3.23
CA VAL A 22 13.06 -4.43 -2.20
C VAL A 22 11.76 -5.22 -2.08
N ILE A 23 11.46 -5.68 -0.87
CA ILE A 23 10.21 -6.37 -0.55
C ILE A 23 9.30 -5.35 0.11
N SER A 24 8.12 -5.10 -0.47
CA SER A 24 7.15 -4.22 0.15
C SER A 24 6.58 -4.80 1.43
N GLN A 25 6.24 -3.91 2.35
CA GLN A 25 5.53 -4.19 3.59
C GLN A 25 4.25 -3.38 3.57
N ASN A 26 3.25 -3.80 4.34
CA ASN A 26 2.10 -2.95 4.59
C ASN A 26 2.55 -1.87 5.59
N GLU A 27 2.65 -0.63 5.12
CA GLU A 27 3.13 0.51 5.90
C GLU A 27 1.99 1.48 6.21
N TYR A 28 0.88 1.40 5.47
CA TYR A 28 -0.27 2.27 5.61
C TYR A 28 -1.50 1.45 6.00
N SER A 29 -2.37 2.06 6.80
CA SER A 29 -3.70 1.52 7.09
C SER A 29 -4.72 2.22 6.21
N PRO A 30 -5.81 1.55 5.81
CA PRO A 30 -6.85 2.18 5.00
C PRO A 30 -7.45 3.40 5.70
N GLU A 31 -7.54 4.51 4.98
CA GLU A 31 -8.19 5.74 5.42
C GLU A 31 -9.54 5.90 4.72
N CYS A 32 -10.61 6.06 5.50
CA CYS A 32 -11.95 6.28 4.97
C CYS A 32 -12.34 7.75 5.07
N ASP A 33 -13.12 8.24 4.10
CA ASP A 33 -13.69 9.59 4.14
C ASP A 33 -14.86 9.64 5.13
N ILE A 34 -14.50 9.75 6.41
CA ILE A 34 -15.40 9.90 7.53
C ILE A 34 -15.59 11.41 7.73
N ASN A 35 -16.59 11.99 7.05
CA ASN A 35 -16.90 13.43 7.04
C ASN A 35 -17.39 14.01 8.39
N ASN A 36 -16.82 13.58 9.51
CA ASN A 36 -17.10 14.17 10.81
C ASN A 36 -15.87 13.97 11.69
N ASN A 37 -15.25 15.08 12.13
CA ASN A 37 -14.01 15.19 12.91
C ASN A 37 -13.94 14.38 14.23
N ASN A 38 -14.89 13.46 14.45
CA ASN A 38 -15.11 12.66 15.65
C ASN A 38 -15.16 11.14 15.36
N ASN A 39 -14.62 10.65 14.24
CA ASN A 39 -14.58 9.22 13.85
C ASN A 39 -15.95 8.51 13.79
N ASN A 40 -17.06 9.25 13.75
CA ASN A 40 -18.40 8.69 13.77
C ASN A 40 -19.16 9.06 12.51
N ILE A 41 -19.65 8.03 11.81
CA ILE A 41 -20.59 8.19 10.71
C ILE A 41 -21.99 7.86 11.21
N SER A 42 -22.94 8.73 10.88
CA SER A 42 -24.36 8.50 11.14
C SER A 42 -25.14 8.82 9.88
N TRP A 43 -25.93 7.85 9.43
CA TRP A 43 -26.88 8.01 8.34
C TRP A 43 -28.30 7.78 8.88
N SER A 44 -29.25 8.52 8.34
CA SER A 44 -30.67 8.36 8.67
C SER A 44 -31.44 7.94 7.43
N ILE A 45 -32.49 7.15 7.65
CA ILE A 45 -33.41 6.68 6.62
C ILE A 45 -34.83 6.91 7.10
N LEU A 46 -35.74 7.21 6.18
CA LEU A 46 -37.15 7.43 6.50
C LEU A 46 -37.84 6.11 6.81
N GLU A 47 -38.83 6.18 7.70
CA GLU A 47 -39.77 5.07 7.88
C GLU A 47 -40.45 4.72 6.55
N ASN A 48 -40.67 3.43 6.33
CA ASN A 48 -41.29 2.87 5.11
C ASN A 48 -40.47 3.06 3.81
N SER A 49 -39.15 3.25 3.90
CA SER A 49 -38.28 3.22 2.73
C SER A 49 -38.29 1.85 2.04
N GLU A 50 -38.25 1.83 0.71
CA GLU A 50 -38.34 0.60 -0.09
C GLU A 50 -37.13 -0.32 0.10
N TYR A 51 -37.32 -1.62 -0.19
CA TYR A 51 -36.23 -2.58 -0.19
C TYR A 51 -35.15 -2.21 -1.20
N GLY A 52 -33.90 -2.23 -0.77
CA GLY A 52 -32.75 -1.81 -1.59
C GLY A 52 -32.38 -0.33 -1.45
N THR A 53 -33.03 0.43 -0.55
CA THR A 53 -32.62 1.81 -0.27
C THR A 53 -31.18 1.86 0.27
N ILE A 54 -30.32 2.59 -0.43
CA ILE A 54 -28.93 2.83 -0.02
C ILE A 54 -28.92 3.97 1.01
N ILE A 55 -28.47 3.67 2.23
CA ILE A 55 -28.44 4.63 3.35
C ILE A 55 -27.18 5.49 3.38
N GLY A 56 -26.13 5.05 2.70
CA GLY A 56 -24.84 5.72 2.71
C GLY A 56 -23.83 4.97 1.86
N MET A 57 -22.77 5.67 1.49
CA MET A 57 -21.62 5.12 0.81
C MET A 57 -20.37 5.59 1.55
N LEU A 58 -19.48 4.67 1.86
CA LEU A 58 -18.20 4.95 2.47
C LEU A 58 -17.10 4.69 1.45
N SER A 59 -16.25 5.71 1.24
CA SER A 59 -15.08 5.58 0.38
C SER A 59 -13.85 5.45 1.26
N CYS A 60 -12.99 4.47 0.96
CA CYS A 60 -11.73 4.26 1.65
C CYS A 60 -10.59 4.16 0.65
N ARG A 61 -9.38 4.49 1.10
CA ARG A 61 -8.16 4.47 0.31
C ARG A 61 -7.01 3.96 1.17
N ASP A 62 -6.22 3.06 0.60
CA ASP A 62 -4.94 2.64 1.15
C ASP A 62 -3.83 3.16 0.23
N ASP A 63 -2.74 3.66 0.81
CA ASP A 63 -1.63 4.26 0.09
C ASP A 63 -0.49 3.26 -0.21
N ASP A 64 -0.60 2.03 0.28
CA ASP A 64 0.23 0.92 -0.16
C ASP A 64 -0.01 0.64 -1.66
N LYS A 65 1.08 0.62 -2.45
CA LYS A 65 0.99 0.52 -3.93
C LYS A 65 0.90 -0.90 -4.46
N ASP A 66 1.30 -1.86 -3.64
CA ASP A 66 1.42 -3.25 -4.02
C ASP A 66 0.27 -4.07 -3.45
N LEU A 67 -0.15 -5.08 -4.19
CA LEU A 67 -1.06 -6.10 -3.66
C LEU A 67 -0.27 -7.12 -2.83
N PRO A 68 -0.83 -7.62 -1.70
CA PRO A 68 -2.19 -7.33 -1.20
C PRO A 68 -2.26 -6.08 -0.30
N ASN A 69 -1.15 -5.39 -0.06
CA ASN A 69 -1.06 -4.38 0.99
C ASN A 69 -2.00 -3.19 0.77
N GLY A 70 -2.18 -2.75 -0.49
CA GLY A 70 -3.13 -1.69 -0.86
C GLY A 70 -4.55 -2.18 -1.15
N GLU A 71 -4.84 -3.46 -0.95
CA GLU A 71 -6.17 -4.03 -1.19
C GLU A 71 -7.07 -3.82 0.02
N ILE A 72 -8.22 -3.17 -0.19
CA ILE A 72 -9.25 -3.02 0.84
C ILE A 72 -10.29 -4.11 0.65
N SER A 73 -10.32 -5.08 1.56
CA SER A 73 -11.34 -6.14 1.59
C SER A 73 -12.54 -5.75 2.46
N VAL A 74 -13.76 -6.06 1.98
CA VAL A 74 -15.04 -5.84 2.67
C VAL A 74 -15.54 -7.10 3.36
#